data_AF-A0A955AD67-F1
#
_entry.id   AF-A0A955AD67-F1
#
_cell.length_a   1.000
_cell.length_b   1.000
_cell.length_c   1.000
_cell.angle_alpha   90.00
_cell.angle_beta   90.00
_cell.angle_gamma   90.00
#
_symmetry.space_group_name_H-M   'P 1'
#
loop_
_entity.id
_entity.type
_entity.pdbx_description
1 polymer ?
#
loop_
_entity_poly.entity_id
_entity_poly.type
_entity_poly.pdbx_seq_one_letter_code
_entity_poly.pdbx_strand_id
1 'polypeptide(L)'
;MDSDPSRTLAEIIFLELIDQPAEIRTTLLRDRCQGLDPQVRQEVEKLLAGDAAAVVADLSHPRVDMQRLWNQREPSNRETPGKRIGQYQLLKKIGEGGMGVVYLAEQHQPFSRQVA
;
A
#
# COMPACT_ATOMS: atom_id res chain seq x y z
N MET A 1 2.08 -12.37 18.35
CA MET A 1 2.32 -11.96 16.93
C MET A 1 3.50 -12.80 16.49
N ASP A 2 3.23 -14.08 16.26
CA ASP A 2 4.24 -15.05 15.83
C ASP A 2 4.12 -15.15 14.32
N SER A 3 4.74 -14.20 13.62
CA SER A 3 4.86 -14.30 12.17
C SER A 3 5.80 -15.46 11.86
N ASP A 4 5.27 -16.48 11.21
CA ASP A 4 6.03 -17.63 10.73
C ASP A 4 7.30 -17.15 9.98
N PRO A 5 8.51 -17.56 10.40
CA PRO A 5 9.75 -17.15 9.77
C PRO A 5 9.79 -17.49 8.27
N SER A 6 9.14 -18.58 7.85
CA SER A 6 9.02 -18.97 6.44
C SER A 6 8.21 -17.97 5.64
N ARG A 7 7.13 -17.43 6.23
CA ARG A 7 6.30 -16.40 5.60
C ARG A 7 7.03 -15.08 5.47
N THR A 8 7.74 -14.67 6.51
CA THR A 8 8.50 -13.40 6.52
C THR A 8 9.60 -13.42 5.44
N LEU A 9 10.29 -14.56 5.30
CA LEU A 9 11.32 -14.72 4.28
C LEU A 9 10.73 -14.74 2.86
N ALA A 10 9.57 -15.37 2.67
CA ALA A 10 8.86 -15.35 1.40
C ALA A 10 8.47 -13.92 0.98
N GLU A 11 8.01 -13.09 1.91
CA GLU A 11 7.66 -11.69 1.64
C GLU A 11 8.88 -10.87 1.17
N ILE A 12 10.05 -11.08 1.78
CA ILE A 12 11.30 -10.41 1.37
C ILE A 12 11.70 -10.81 -0.06
N ILE A 13 11.69 -12.11 -0.36
CA ILE A 13 12.06 -12.63 -1.69
C ILE A 13 11.07 -12.15 -2.75
N PHE A 14 9.78 -12.11 -2.42
CA PHE A 14 8.74 -11.58 -3.31
C PHE A 14 9.00 -10.10 -3.68
N LEU A 15 9.31 -9.25 -2.69
CA LEU A 15 9.60 -7.82 -2.92
C LEU A 15 10.85 -7.60 -3.79
N GLU A 16 11.83 -8.51 -3.74
CA GLU A 16 13.00 -8.44 -4.62
C GLU A 16 12.65 -8.85 -6.07
N LEU A 17 11.74 -9.82 -6.23
CA LEU A 17 11.38 -10.42 -7.51
C LEU A 17 10.30 -9.66 -8.30
N ILE A 18 9.45 -8.88 -7.63
CA ILE A 18 8.32 -8.19 -8.26
C ILE A 18 8.77 -7.16 -9.30
N ASP A 19 9.88 -6.46 -9.04
CA ASP A 19 10.45 -5.46 -9.95
C ASP A 19 11.25 -6.09 -11.11
N GLN A 20 11.48 -7.40 -11.10
CA GLN A 20 12.23 -8.10 -12.14
C GLN A 20 11.31 -8.52 -13.30
N PRO A 21 11.81 -8.50 -14.55
CA PRO A 21 11.10 -9.04 -15.71
C PRO A 21 10.72 -10.52 -15.52
N ALA A 22 9.58 -10.93 -16.07
CA ALA A 22 9.04 -12.27 -15.92
C ALA A 22 10.00 -13.37 -16.41
N GLU A 23 10.81 -13.06 -17.42
CA GLU A 23 11.79 -13.95 -18.05
C GLU A 23 12.92 -14.34 -17.08
N ILE A 24 13.35 -13.41 -16.23
CA ILE A 24 14.47 -13.60 -15.30
C ILE A 24 13.94 -14.06 -13.93
N ARG A 25 12.71 -13.70 -13.59
CA ARG A 25 12.06 -13.99 -12.31
C ARG A 25 12.06 -15.47 -11.94
N THR A 26 11.81 -16.38 -12.89
CA THR A 26 11.83 -17.83 -12.62
C THR A 26 13.23 -18.34 -12.25
N THR A 27 14.27 -17.80 -12.88
CA THR A 27 15.66 -18.17 -12.60
C THR A 27 16.09 -17.64 -11.23
N LEU A 28 15.77 -16.38 -10.93
CA LEU A 28 16.06 -15.75 -9.64
C LEU A 28 15.29 -16.41 -8.49
N LEU A 29 14.02 -16.78 -8.69
CA LEU A 29 13.25 -17.52 -7.69
C LEU A 29 13.93 -18.84 -7.33
N ARG A 30 14.44 -19.57 -8.32
CA ARG A 30 15.14 -20.83 -8.09
C ARG A 30 16.44 -20.62 -7.31
N ASP A 31 17.21 -19.60 -7.68
CA ASP A 31 18.47 -19.26 -7.03
C ASP A 31 18.27 -18.81 -5.58
N ARG A 32 17.33 -17.88 -5.34
CA ARG A 32 17.00 -17.37 -4.01
C ARG A 32 16.37 -18.39 -3.08
N CYS A 33 15.63 -19.36 -3.63
CA CYS A 33 15.06 -20.46 -2.84
C CYS A 33 16.02 -21.66 -2.66
N GLN A 34 17.24 -21.60 -3.16
CA GLN A 34 18.19 -22.71 -3.03
C GLN A 34 18.61 -22.90 -1.56
N GLY A 35 18.38 -24.10 -1.02
CA GLY A 35 18.72 -24.44 0.37
C GLY A 35 17.75 -23.91 1.42
N LEU A 36 16.65 -23.29 1.02
CA LEU A 36 15.56 -22.87 1.92
C LEU A 36 14.49 -23.96 2.06
N ASP A 37 13.60 -23.77 3.04
CA ASP A 37 12.43 -24.63 3.23
C ASP A 37 11.54 -24.61 1.96
N PRO A 38 11.08 -25.78 1.46
CA PRO A 38 10.13 -25.87 0.36
C PRO A 38 8.88 -24.99 0.51
N GLN A 39 8.43 -24.72 1.75
CA GLN A 39 7.29 -23.85 2.03
C GLN A 39 7.54 -22.41 1.60
N VAL A 40 8.76 -21.88 1.77
CA VAL A 40 9.10 -20.50 1.38
C VAL A 40 8.86 -20.29 -0.10
N ARG A 41 9.31 -21.23 -0.94
CA ARG A 41 9.10 -21.16 -2.39
C ARG A 41 7.62 -21.17 -2.75
N GLN A 42 6.84 -22.03 -2.11
CA GLN A 42 5.40 -22.12 -2.35
C GLN A 42 4.68 -20.81 -1.99
N GLU A 43 5.07 -20.16 -0.89
CA GLU A 43 4.50 -18.87 -0.49
C GLU A 43 4.89 -17.75 -1.46
N VAL A 44 6.14 -17.70 -1.94
CA VAL A 44 6.56 -16.72 -2.96
C VAL A 44 5.78 -16.91 -4.26
N GLU A 45 5.60 -18.15 -4.72
CA GLU A 45 4.82 -18.46 -5.93
C GLU A 45 3.35 -18.03 -5.77
N LYS A 46 2.74 -18.22 -4.59
CA LYS A 46 1.39 -17.71 -4.28
C LYS A 46 1.31 -16.19 -4.35
N LEU A 47 2.28 -15.48 -3.76
CA LEU A 47 2.34 -14.01 -3.76
C LEU A 47 2.49 -13.47 -5.20
N LEU A 48 3.39 -14.06 -6.00
CA LEU A 48 3.58 -13.69 -7.41
C LEU A 48 2.34 -13.98 -8.26
N ALA A 49 1.66 -15.10 -8.02
CA ALA A 49 0.42 -15.42 -8.71
C ALA A 49 -0.72 -14.47 -8.35
N GLY A 50 -0.80 -14.03 -7.09
CA GLY A 50 -1.77 -13.04 -6.63
C GLY A 50 -1.56 -11.66 -7.26
N ASP A 51 -0.31 -11.22 -7.40
CA ASP A 51 0.02 -9.97 -8.08
C ASP A 51 -0.33 -10.01 -9.58
N ALA A 52 0.05 -11.09 -10.28
CA ALA A 52 -0.34 -11.29 -11.67
C ALA A 52 -1.88 -11.33 -11.84
N ALA A 53 -2.58 -12.00 -10.92
CA ALA A 53 -4.04 -12.07 -10.89
C ALA A 53 -4.70 -10.69 -10.63
N ALA A 54 -4.10 -9.85 -9.79
CA ALA A 54 -4.58 -8.48 -9.53
C ALA A 54 -4.53 -7.61 -10.80
N VAL A 55 -3.50 -7.78 -11.64
CA VAL A 55 -3.39 -7.07 -12.92
C VAL A 55 -4.49 -7.49 -13.91
N VAL A 56 -4.90 -8.76 -13.93
CA VAL A 56 -6.01 -9.23 -14.80
C VAL A 56 -7.39 -8.92 -14.22
N ALA A 57 -7.53 -8.92 -12.89
CA ALA A 57 -8.77 -8.59 -12.20
C ALA A 57 -9.11 -7.08 -12.27
N ASP A 58 -8.12 -6.19 -12.41
CA ASP A 58 -8.32 -4.73 -12.52
C ASP A 58 -8.88 -4.27 -13.89
N LEU A 59 -9.01 -5.17 -14.88
CA LEU A 59 -9.67 -4.85 -16.17
C LEU A 59 -11.10 -5.40 -16.29
N SER A 60 -11.54 -6.27 -15.37
CA SER A 60 -12.82 -6.99 -15.52
C SER A 60 -13.69 -7.06 -14.26
N HIS A 61 -13.20 -6.64 -13.11
CA HIS A 61 -14.10 -6.21 -12.04
C HIS A 61 -14.52 -4.78 -12.35
N PRO A 62 -15.82 -4.42 -12.27
CA PRO A 62 -16.13 -3.02 -12.03
C PRO A 62 -15.33 -2.70 -10.79
N ARG A 63 -14.34 -1.80 -10.91
CA ARG A 63 -13.77 -1.10 -9.76
C ARG A 63 -14.97 -0.88 -8.87
N VAL A 64 -14.99 -1.46 -7.67
CA VAL A 64 -15.92 -1.02 -6.65
C VAL A 64 -15.78 0.48 -6.75
N ASP A 65 -16.85 1.12 -7.22
CA ASP A 65 -16.80 2.51 -7.62
C ASP A 65 -16.66 3.21 -6.28
N MET A 66 -15.42 3.32 -5.82
CA MET A 66 -15.07 3.88 -4.53
C MET A 66 -15.54 5.32 -4.53
N GLN A 67 -15.66 5.94 -5.72
CA GLN A 67 -16.38 7.17 -5.96
C GLN A 67 -17.87 7.06 -5.59
N ARG A 68 -18.62 6.02 -6.01
CA ARG A 68 -20.01 5.80 -5.57
C ARG A 68 -20.17 5.47 -4.09
N LEU A 69 -19.28 4.66 -3.51
CA LEU A 69 -19.34 4.37 -2.07
C LEU A 69 -18.96 5.60 -1.23
N TRP A 70 -18.04 6.45 -1.70
CA TRP A 70 -17.77 7.75 -1.09
C TRP A 70 -18.93 8.75 -1.31
N ASN A 71 -19.54 8.79 -2.49
CA ASN A 71 -20.61 9.74 -2.85
C ASN A 71 -21.97 9.39 -2.23
N GLN A 72 -22.18 8.17 -1.73
CA GLN A 72 -23.38 7.82 -0.94
C GLN A 72 -23.32 8.32 0.51
N ARG A 73 -22.16 8.80 0.96
CA ARG A 73 -22.03 9.72 2.10
C ARG A 73 -21.89 11.14 1.57
N GLU A 74 -22.98 11.80 1.23
CA GLU A 74 -22.93 13.23 0.92
C GLU A 74 -23.47 14.08 2.10
N PRO A 75 -22.93 15.29 2.33
CA PRO A 75 -22.15 16.05 1.37
C PRO A 75 -20.71 16.43 1.78
N SER A 76 -19.84 16.55 0.78
CA SER A 76 -18.72 17.51 0.73
C SER A 76 -17.42 17.20 1.51
N ASN A 77 -16.74 16.09 1.22
CA ASN A 77 -15.37 15.87 1.72
C ASN A 77 -14.30 15.57 0.66
N ARG A 78 -14.33 16.29 -0.46
CA ARG A 78 -13.08 16.52 -1.20
C ARG A 78 -12.16 17.33 -0.30
N GLU A 79 -11.05 16.74 0.12
CA GLU A 79 -9.99 17.41 0.86
C GLU A 79 -9.30 18.39 -0.10
N THR A 80 -9.86 19.58 -0.24
CA THR A 80 -9.26 20.65 -1.03
C THR A 80 -8.37 21.52 -0.14
N PRO A 81 -7.30 22.13 -0.70
CA PRO A 81 -6.63 23.27 -0.08
C PRO A 81 -7.66 24.27 0.49
N GLY A 82 -7.49 24.70 1.74
CA GLY A 82 -8.46 25.55 2.43
C GLY A 82 -9.47 24.81 3.32
N LYS A 83 -9.41 23.48 3.42
CA LYS A 83 -10.29 22.70 4.32
C LYS A 83 -9.72 22.51 5.73
N ARG A 84 -10.57 22.65 6.76
CA ARG A 84 -10.22 22.30 8.16
C ARG A 84 -10.57 20.85 8.48
N ILE A 85 -9.61 20.14 9.05
CA ILE A 85 -9.74 18.80 9.65
C ILE A 85 -9.36 18.93 11.12
N GLY A 86 -10.36 18.94 12.01
CA GLY A 86 -10.14 19.22 13.43
C GLY A 86 -9.47 20.58 13.64
N GLN A 87 -8.30 20.59 14.29
CA GLN A 87 -7.50 21.80 14.55
C GLN A 87 -6.57 22.18 13.40
N TYR A 88 -6.53 21.38 12.34
CA TYR A 88 -5.59 21.51 11.23
C TYR A 88 -6.29 22.09 10.00
N GLN A 89 -5.69 23.12 9.42
CA GLN A 89 -6.12 23.76 8.18
C GLN A 89 -5.23 23.25 7.04
N LEU A 90 -5.79 22.47 6.10
CA LEU A 90 -5.04 22.04 4.91
C LEU A 90 -4.68 23.27 4.06
N LEU A 91 -3.39 23.45 3.80
CA LEU A 91 -2.85 24.56 3.03
C LEU A 91 -2.65 24.18 1.56
N LYS A 92 -1.95 23.08 1.30
CA LYS A 92 -1.70 22.58 -0.06
C LYS A 92 -1.32 21.11 -0.07
N LYS A 93 -1.57 20.43 -1.18
CA LYS A 93 -1.09 19.07 -1.44
C LYS A 93 0.42 19.11 -1.66
N ILE A 94 1.15 18.21 -1.01
CA ILE A 94 2.61 18.09 -1.11
C ILE A 94 3.07 16.73 -1.65
N GLY A 95 2.18 15.73 -1.74
CA GLY A 95 2.52 14.43 -2.32
C GLY A 95 1.29 13.55 -2.57
N GLU A 96 1.44 12.56 -3.45
CA GLU A 96 0.44 11.53 -3.75
C GLU A 96 1.15 10.23 -4.12
N GLY A 97 0.61 9.11 -3.65
CA GLY A 97 1.04 7.77 -4.02
C GLY A 97 -0.13 6.79 -3.99
N GLY A 98 0.12 5.52 -4.31
CA GLY A 98 -0.91 4.49 -4.43
C GLY A 98 -1.77 4.24 -3.17
N MET A 99 -1.32 4.71 -2.00
CA MET A 99 -2.06 4.59 -0.73
C MET A 99 -2.66 5.91 -0.21
N GLY A 100 -2.57 7.02 -0.95
CA GLY A 100 -3.24 8.27 -0.58
C GLY A 100 -2.49 9.56 -0.91
N VAL A 101 -2.95 10.66 -0.29
CA VAL A 101 -2.50 12.03 -0.56
C VAL A 101 -1.96 12.68 0.72
N VAL A 102 -0.84 13.39 0.60
CA VAL A 102 -0.20 14.11 1.70
C VAL A 102 -0.44 15.61 1.52
N TYR A 103 -0.95 16.26 2.56
CA TYR A 103 -1.18 17.70 2.61
C TYR A 103 -0.29 18.37 3.65
N LEU A 104 0.21 19.56 3.33
CA LEU A 104 0.68 20.52 4.32
C LEU A 104 -0.54 21.11 5.04
N ALA A 105 -0.50 21.16 6.37
CA ALA A 105 -1.58 21.74 7.17
C ALA A 105 -1.04 22.63 8.30
N GLU A 106 -1.80 23.66 8.68
CA GLU A 106 -1.51 24.58 9.78
C GLU A 106 -2.38 24.27 10.99
N GLN A 107 -1.80 24.06 12.18
CA GLN A 107 -2.56 23.79 13.40
C GLN A 107 -2.84 25.09 14.18
N HIS A 108 -4.12 25.36 14.50
CA HIS A 108 -4.52 26.64 15.11
C HIS A 108 -4.67 26.59 16.65
N GLN A 109 -4.91 25.42 17.29
CA GLN A 109 -5.07 25.30 18.76
C GLN A 109 -4.73 23.89 19.28
N PRO A 110 -4.48 23.68 20.60
CA PRO A 110 -4.02 24.66 21.57
C PRO A 110 -2.55 24.39 21.89
N PHE A 111 -1.66 25.29 21.48
CA PHE A 111 -0.34 25.33 22.13
C PHE A 111 -0.50 26.01 23.49
N SER A 112 -0.56 25.21 24.56
CA SER A 112 -0.16 25.67 25.88
C SER A 112 0.80 24.66 26.46
N ARG A 113 2.07 25.06 26.54
CA ARG A 113 3.14 24.33 27.23
C ARG A 113 3.49 25.14 28.48
N GLN A 114 3.38 24.52 29.64
CA GLN A 114 4.11 24.93 30.84
C GLN A 114 5.24 23.93 31.07
N VAL A 115 6.43 24.45 31.34
CA VAL A 115 7.64 23.67 31.68
C VAL A 115 8.02 23.97 33.13
N ALA A 116 8.48 22.96 33.85
CA ALA A 116 9.08 23.08 35.18
C ALA A 116 10.61 23.08 35.06
#